data_AF-A0A934FA75-F1
#
_entry.id   AF-A0A934FA75-F1
#
_cell.length_a   1.000
_cell.length_b   1.000
_cell.length_c   1.000
_cell.angle_alpha   90.00
_cell.angle_beta   90.00
_cell.angle_gamma   90.00
#
_symmetry.space_group_name_H-M   'P 1'
#
loop_
_entity.id
_entity.type
_entity.pdbx_description
1 polymer ?
#
loop_
_entity_poly.entity_id
_entity_poly.type
_entity_poly.pdbx_seq_one_letter_code
_entity_poly.pdbx_strand_id
1 'polypeptide(L)'
;MEVITQNVVYFIVVLAIMVLLFVWAYLTGRMQKEFTTMTWVLIPVAIAINLTIGQIVLVLKLPVYLDSIGTVLVGVICGPWAGALTGALSNIIAGIILDPGWFPWFPVAAVIGATAGVMANIGYFKNWWKVVVTGFIIAVAATIVGTPISILIFGGISASGSSIITAFLLETGRSLMTAVLTTNFIAEPVDKIATSLLAFAILDGLSARYLTRFPRGENAAVEKGQQQVQLIIALVVVALLILFGIYVLPSITSG
;
A
#
# COMPACT_ATOMS: atom_id res chain seq x y z
N MET A 1 -19.67 -25.54 4.41
CA MET A 1 -18.42 -25.80 5.18
C MET A 1 -17.19 -25.78 4.31
N GLU A 2 -17.20 -26.31 3.08
CA GLU A 2 -16.02 -26.33 2.18
C GLU A 2 -15.40 -24.95 1.88
N VAL A 3 -16.19 -23.92 1.62
CA VAL A 3 -15.67 -22.57 1.30
C VAL A 3 -14.95 -21.92 2.50
N ILE A 4 -15.45 -22.14 3.72
CA ILE A 4 -14.81 -21.64 4.95
C ILE A 4 -13.48 -22.38 5.17
N THR A 5 -13.46 -23.70 4.96
CA THR A 5 -12.23 -24.50 5.07
C THR A 5 -11.19 -24.09 4.03
N GLN A 6 -11.60 -23.78 2.79
CA GLN A 6 -10.70 -23.37 1.72
C GLN A 6 -10.07 -21.99 1.96
N ASN A 7 -10.85 -21.02 2.46
CA ASN A 7 -10.34 -19.70 2.82
C ASN A 7 -9.35 -19.76 3.99
N VAL A 8 -9.60 -20.64 4.97
CA VAL A 8 -8.68 -20.88 6.10
C VAL A 8 -7.39 -21.55 5.62
N VAL A 9 -7.46 -22.53 4.71
CA VAL A 9 -6.28 -23.17 4.13
C VAL A 9 -5.44 -22.16 3.34
N TYR A 10 -6.06 -21.32 2.51
CA TYR A 10 -5.35 -20.26 1.78
C TYR A 10 -4.62 -19.31 2.74
N PHE A 11 -5.31 -18.85 3.79
CA PHE A 11 -4.73 -17.98 4.81
C PHE A 11 -3.52 -18.63 5.48
N ILE A 12 -3.63 -19.90 5.90
CA ILE A 12 -2.54 -20.63 6.56
C ILE A 12 -1.35 -20.80 5.60
N VAL A 13 -1.59 -21.14 4.34
CA VAL A 13 -0.53 -21.31 3.33
C VAL A 13 0.20 -19.99 3.09
N VAL A 14 -0.51 -18.88 2.90
CA VAL A 14 0.12 -17.58 2.68
C VAL A 14 0.89 -17.11 3.91
N LEU A 15 0.34 -17.30 5.10
CA LEU A 15 1.02 -17.00 6.36
C LEU A 15 2.30 -17.83 6.50
N ALA A 16 2.24 -19.13 6.21
CA ALA A 16 3.41 -20.02 6.25
C ALA A 16 4.49 -19.58 5.25
N ILE A 17 4.11 -19.23 4.01
CA ILE A 17 5.04 -18.71 2.99
C ILE A 17 5.71 -17.43 3.49
N MET A 18 4.95 -16.48 4.04
CA MET A 18 5.55 -15.26 4.57
C MET A 18 6.49 -15.54 5.74
N VAL A 19 6.11 -16.39 6.69
CA VAL A 19 6.98 -16.78 7.81
C VAL A 19 8.27 -17.38 7.29
N LEU A 20 8.20 -18.29 6.31
CA LEU A 20 9.39 -18.87 5.67
C LEU A 20 10.24 -17.81 4.97
N LEU A 21 9.63 -16.84 4.26
CA LEU A 21 10.35 -15.73 3.64
C LEU A 21 11.06 -14.85 4.68
N PHE A 22 10.40 -14.52 5.79
CA PHE A 22 10.99 -13.76 6.88
C PHE A 22 12.11 -14.53 7.59
N VAL A 23 11.92 -15.82 7.86
CA VAL A 23 12.95 -16.69 8.44
C VAL A 23 14.15 -16.79 7.50
N TRP A 24 13.92 -17.02 6.21
CA TRP A 24 14.99 -17.03 5.21
C TRP A 24 15.74 -15.68 5.15
N ALA A 25 15.01 -14.56 5.16
CA ALA A 25 15.61 -13.23 5.17
C ALA A 25 16.43 -12.94 6.44
N TYR A 26 15.99 -13.48 7.59
CA TYR A 26 16.71 -13.42 8.85
C TYR A 26 18.00 -14.26 8.79
N LEU A 27 17.90 -15.53 8.34
CA LEU A 27 19.04 -16.45 8.23
C LEU A 27 20.08 -15.99 7.21
N THR A 28 19.66 -15.30 6.14
CA THR A 28 20.56 -14.73 5.12
C THR A 28 21.09 -13.34 5.48
N GLY A 29 20.78 -12.82 6.68
CA GLY A 29 21.27 -11.53 7.16
C GLY A 29 20.67 -10.30 6.45
N ARG A 30 19.65 -10.47 5.61
CA ARG A 30 19.04 -9.38 4.82
C ARG A 30 18.28 -8.36 5.68
N MET A 31 17.87 -8.76 6.89
CA MET A 31 17.11 -7.93 7.83
C MET A 31 17.97 -7.19 8.86
N GLN A 32 19.25 -7.57 9.04
CA GLN A 32 20.04 -7.17 10.22
C GLN A 32 20.21 -5.66 10.39
N LYS A 33 20.24 -4.92 9.28
CA LYS A 33 20.37 -3.45 9.32
C LYS A 33 19.03 -2.72 9.42
N GLU A 34 17.91 -3.40 9.18
CA GLU A 34 16.59 -2.75 9.04
C GLU A 34 15.89 -2.58 10.40
N PHE A 35 16.13 -3.47 11.36
CA PHE A 35 15.42 -3.52 12.64
C PHE A 35 16.21 -2.87 13.78
N THR A 36 16.35 -1.54 13.71
CA THR A 36 16.89 -0.73 14.81
C THR A 36 15.81 -0.38 15.83
N THR A 37 16.19 0.13 17.00
CA THR A 37 15.25 0.66 18.00
C THR A 37 14.30 1.69 17.40
N MET A 38 14.81 2.57 16.53
CA MET A 38 13.99 3.58 15.84
C MET A 38 12.97 2.94 14.90
N THR A 39 13.33 1.86 14.20
CA THR A 39 12.41 1.10 13.36
C THR A 39 11.26 0.52 14.19
N TRP A 40 11.57 -0.11 15.32
CA TRP A 40 10.55 -0.69 16.21
C TRP A 40 9.58 0.35 16.78
N VAL A 41 10.05 1.57 17.05
CA VAL A 41 9.19 2.67 17.49
C VAL A 41 8.33 3.22 16.34
N LEU A 42 8.86 3.24 15.11
CA LEU A 42 8.14 3.75 13.95
C LEU A 42 7.01 2.82 13.48
N ILE A 43 7.16 1.50 13.60
CA ILE A 43 6.17 0.53 13.14
C ILE A 43 4.77 0.79 13.75
N PRO A 44 4.59 0.91 15.08
CA PRO A 44 3.28 1.25 15.66
C PRO A 44 2.72 2.59 15.20
N VAL A 45 3.56 3.61 15.02
CA VAL A 45 3.14 4.93 14.53
C VAL A 45 2.64 4.84 13.10
N ALA A 46 3.36 4.10 12.24
CA ALA A 46 2.96 3.85 10.85
C ALA A 46 1.64 3.08 10.77
N ILE A 47 1.45 2.06 11.62
CA ILE A 47 0.18 1.33 11.73
C ILE A 47 -0.95 2.28 12.13
N ALA A 48 -0.73 3.13 13.15
CA ALA A 48 -1.75 4.10 13.57
C ALA A 48 -2.15 5.07 12.44
N ILE A 49 -1.19 5.54 11.64
CA ILE A 49 -1.44 6.37 10.45
C ILE A 49 -2.32 5.62 9.44
N ASN A 50 -1.93 4.38 9.09
CA ASN A 50 -2.66 3.54 8.14
C ASN A 50 -4.11 3.34 8.56
N LEU A 51 -4.34 2.94 9.82
CA LEU A 51 -5.69 2.71 10.34
C LEU A 51 -6.52 3.99 10.37
N THR A 52 -5.94 5.10 10.83
CA THR A 52 -6.66 6.37 10.93
C THR A 52 -7.08 6.88 9.56
N ILE A 53 -6.15 6.92 8.60
CA ILE A 53 -6.44 7.40 7.24
C ILE A 53 -7.38 6.45 6.52
N GLY A 54 -7.14 5.14 6.61
CA GLY A 54 -8.02 4.12 6.01
C GLY A 54 -9.47 4.24 6.49
N GLN A 55 -9.70 4.49 7.78
CA GLN A 55 -11.04 4.72 8.31
C GLN A 55 -11.68 6.02 7.79
N ILE A 56 -10.91 7.11 7.70
CA ILE A 56 -11.40 8.38 7.13
C ILE A 56 -11.84 8.16 5.68
N VAL A 57 -11.01 7.47 4.89
CA VAL A 57 -11.28 7.15 3.47
C VAL A 57 -12.55 6.31 3.32
N LEU A 58 -12.70 5.27 4.14
CA LEU A 58 -13.89 4.41 4.13
C LEU A 58 -15.16 5.19 4.49
N VAL A 59 -15.12 6.04 5.50
CA VAL A 59 -16.26 6.88 5.92
C VAL A 59 -16.63 7.89 4.83
N LEU A 60 -15.64 8.49 4.17
CA LEU A 60 -15.84 9.41 3.04
C LEU A 60 -16.18 8.71 1.73
N LYS A 61 -16.15 7.36 1.71
CA LYS A 61 -16.36 6.52 0.51
C LYS A 61 -15.52 6.96 -0.68
N LEU A 62 -14.28 7.33 -0.42
CA LEU A 62 -13.37 7.70 -1.50
C LEU A 62 -13.06 6.46 -2.36
N PRO A 63 -12.87 6.63 -3.67
CA PRO A 63 -12.57 5.52 -4.58
C PRO A 63 -11.08 5.14 -4.59
N VAL A 64 -10.39 5.38 -3.48
CA VAL A 64 -8.98 5.04 -3.17
C VAL A 64 -8.95 4.48 -1.74
N TYR A 65 -7.83 3.90 -1.30
CA TYR A 65 -7.68 3.32 0.04
C TYR A 65 -6.82 4.18 0.97
N LEU A 66 -5.69 4.70 0.47
CA LEU A 66 -4.69 5.49 1.21
C LEU A 66 -4.26 4.90 2.57
N ASP A 67 -4.43 3.60 2.75
CA ASP A 67 -4.24 2.85 3.98
C ASP A 67 -2.81 2.33 4.17
N SER A 68 -1.91 2.72 3.27
CA SER A 68 -0.56 2.17 3.18
C SER A 68 0.53 3.25 3.26
N ILE A 69 0.18 4.49 3.66
CA ILE A 69 1.13 5.61 3.74
C ILE A 69 2.23 5.29 4.76
N GLY A 70 1.87 4.86 5.97
CA GLY A 70 2.81 4.42 7.00
C GLY A 70 3.67 3.24 6.56
N THR A 71 3.09 2.29 5.82
CA THR A 71 3.79 1.13 5.28
C THR A 71 4.88 1.54 4.29
N VAL A 72 4.56 2.45 3.39
CA VAL A 72 5.51 3.03 2.44
C VAL A 72 6.58 3.83 3.17
N LEU A 73 6.21 4.66 4.16
CA LEU A 73 7.17 5.42 4.98
C LEU A 73 8.23 4.51 5.59
N VAL A 74 7.81 3.46 6.31
CA VAL A 74 8.75 2.50 6.93
C VAL A 74 9.58 1.78 5.87
N GLY A 75 8.96 1.36 4.76
CA GLY A 75 9.67 0.74 3.64
C GLY A 75 10.83 1.62 3.14
N VAL A 76 10.57 2.91 2.93
CA VAL A 76 11.53 3.86 2.38
C VAL A 76 12.71 4.10 3.31
N ILE A 77 12.46 4.42 4.60
CA ILE A 77 13.52 4.87 5.51
C ILE A 77 14.10 3.78 6.42
N CYS A 78 13.45 2.62 6.53
CA CYS A 78 13.94 1.49 7.33
C CYS A 78 14.32 0.28 6.46
N GLY A 79 13.64 0.07 5.32
CA GLY A 79 13.95 -0.97 4.34
C GLY A 79 12.78 -1.91 4.00
N PRO A 80 12.92 -2.76 2.96
CA PRO A 80 11.87 -3.65 2.47
C PRO A 80 11.23 -4.55 3.53
N TRP A 81 12.01 -5.17 4.41
CA TRP A 81 11.46 -6.12 5.38
C TRP A 81 10.78 -5.41 6.54
N ALA A 82 11.31 -4.26 6.97
CA ALA A 82 10.63 -3.40 7.93
C ALA A 82 9.28 -2.89 7.35
N GLY A 83 9.27 -2.46 6.08
CA GLY A 83 8.05 -2.07 5.37
C GLY A 83 7.06 -3.23 5.25
N ALA A 84 7.52 -4.41 4.85
CA ALA A 84 6.69 -5.60 4.71
C ALA A 84 6.04 -6.01 6.04
N LEU A 85 6.81 -5.99 7.12
CA LEU A 85 6.30 -6.29 8.45
C LEU A 85 5.25 -5.25 8.88
N THR A 86 5.51 -3.97 8.64
CA THR A 86 4.58 -2.87 8.96
C THR A 86 3.25 -3.06 8.25
N GLY A 87 3.27 -3.36 6.94
CA GLY A 87 2.07 -3.59 6.17
C GLY A 87 1.29 -4.81 6.63
N ALA A 88 1.97 -5.94 6.81
CA ALA A 88 1.34 -7.17 7.30
C ALA A 88 0.67 -6.95 8.67
N LEU A 89 1.40 -6.34 9.61
CA LEU A 89 0.87 -6.06 10.95
C LEU A 89 -0.28 -5.05 10.91
N SER A 90 -0.24 -4.04 10.03
CA SER A 90 -1.33 -3.07 9.89
C SER A 90 -2.66 -3.77 9.61
N ASN A 91 -2.69 -4.67 8.61
CA ASN A 91 -3.92 -5.34 8.19
C ASN A 91 -4.34 -6.46 9.15
N ILE A 92 -3.38 -7.14 9.80
CA ILE A 92 -3.69 -8.10 10.87
C ILE A 92 -4.35 -7.39 12.05
N ILE A 93 -3.77 -6.27 12.51
CA ILE A 93 -4.30 -5.50 13.64
C ILE A 93 -5.66 -4.91 13.28
N ALA A 94 -5.81 -4.32 12.09
CA ALA A 94 -7.10 -3.85 11.58
C ALA A 94 -8.15 -4.97 11.59
N GLY A 95 -7.75 -6.17 11.15
CA GLY A 95 -8.58 -7.37 11.16
C GLY A 95 -9.10 -7.76 12.54
N ILE A 96 -8.30 -7.55 13.58
CA ILE A 96 -8.63 -7.89 14.97
C ILE A 96 -9.55 -6.82 15.58
N ILE A 97 -9.24 -5.54 15.38
CA ILE A 97 -9.85 -4.46 16.17
C ILE A 97 -10.93 -3.66 15.43
N LEU A 98 -10.93 -3.66 14.09
CA LEU A 98 -11.86 -2.86 13.28
C LEU A 98 -12.85 -3.76 12.54
N ASP A 99 -12.37 -4.55 11.59
CA ASP A 99 -13.21 -5.39 10.73
C ASP A 99 -12.43 -6.61 10.21
N PRO A 100 -12.95 -7.85 10.37
CA PRO A 100 -12.27 -9.05 9.91
C PRO A 100 -11.95 -9.11 8.41
N GLY A 101 -12.64 -8.33 7.58
CA GLY A 101 -12.40 -8.21 6.14
C GLY A 101 -11.03 -7.62 5.79
N TRP A 102 -10.30 -7.03 6.75
CA TRP A 102 -8.94 -6.55 6.56
C TRP A 102 -7.89 -7.66 6.58
N PHE A 103 -8.17 -8.76 7.30
CA PHE A 103 -7.20 -9.87 7.47
C PHE A 103 -6.67 -10.41 6.14
N PRO A 104 -7.51 -10.76 5.15
CA PRO A 104 -7.02 -11.33 3.89
C PRO A 104 -6.02 -10.47 3.13
N TRP A 105 -5.99 -9.16 3.39
CA TRP A 105 -5.15 -8.20 2.68
C TRP A 105 -3.74 -8.04 3.28
N PHE A 106 -3.41 -8.68 4.39
CA PHE A 106 -2.05 -8.58 4.97
C PHE A 106 -0.91 -8.93 3.99
N PRO A 107 -1.03 -9.90 3.06
CA PRO A 107 0.05 -10.21 2.13
C PRO A 107 0.26 -9.08 1.12
N VAL A 108 -0.83 -8.45 0.68
CA VAL A 108 -0.81 -7.30 -0.23
C VAL A 108 -0.09 -6.14 0.45
N ALA A 109 -0.46 -5.81 1.70
CA ALA A 109 0.21 -4.76 2.46
C ALA A 109 1.70 -5.05 2.71
N ALA A 110 2.06 -6.33 2.93
CA ALA A 110 3.46 -6.73 3.05
C ALA A 110 4.25 -6.46 1.75
N VAL A 111 3.67 -6.83 0.61
CA VAL A 111 4.29 -6.60 -0.71
C VAL A 111 4.41 -5.11 -1.01
N ILE A 112 3.41 -4.28 -0.66
CA ILE A 112 3.49 -2.83 -0.80
C ILE A 112 4.71 -2.26 -0.08
N GLY A 113 4.90 -2.63 1.20
CA GLY A 113 6.04 -2.16 1.99
C GLY A 113 7.39 -2.68 1.50
N ALA A 114 7.45 -3.94 1.09
CA ALA A 114 8.65 -4.52 0.48
C ALA A 114 9.05 -3.79 -0.80
N THR A 115 8.10 -3.62 -1.73
CA THR A 115 8.33 -2.98 -3.02
C THR A 115 8.73 -1.51 -2.83
N ALA A 116 8.07 -0.77 -1.94
CA ALA A 116 8.45 0.59 -1.59
C ALA A 116 9.91 0.68 -1.12
N GLY A 117 10.32 -0.21 -0.22
CA GLY A 117 11.71 -0.24 0.27
C GLY A 117 12.72 -0.63 -0.80
N VAL A 118 12.38 -1.55 -1.71
CA VAL A 118 13.28 -1.96 -2.81
C VAL A 118 13.48 -0.79 -3.78
N MET A 119 12.39 -0.12 -4.15
CA MET A 119 12.43 1.05 -5.03
C MET A 119 13.16 2.23 -4.39
N ALA A 120 13.01 2.41 -3.08
CA ALA A 120 13.74 3.42 -2.33
C ALA A 120 15.26 3.17 -2.35
N ASN A 121 15.70 1.93 -2.14
CA ASN A 121 17.13 1.56 -2.15
C ASN A 121 17.81 1.83 -3.50
N ILE A 122 17.08 1.74 -4.61
CA ILE A 122 17.60 2.08 -5.95
C ILE A 122 17.47 3.58 -6.27
N GLY A 123 17.05 4.40 -5.30
CA GLY A 123 17.00 5.86 -5.42
C GLY A 123 15.75 6.41 -6.10
N TYR A 124 14.65 5.65 -6.16
CA TYR A 124 13.41 6.09 -6.80
C TYR A 124 12.49 6.92 -5.88
N PHE A 125 12.88 7.14 -4.63
CA PHE A 125 12.18 8.03 -3.70
C PHE A 125 12.78 9.45 -3.61
N LYS A 126 13.70 9.80 -4.51
CA LYS A 126 14.39 11.10 -4.49
C LYS A 126 13.72 12.21 -5.30
N ASN A 127 12.80 11.87 -6.20
CA ASN A 127 12.12 12.81 -7.09
C ASN A 127 10.65 12.41 -7.24
N TRP A 128 9.75 13.39 -7.28
CA TRP A 128 8.30 13.17 -7.41
C TRP A 128 7.93 12.22 -8.58
N TRP A 129 8.55 12.36 -9.75
CA TRP A 129 8.23 11.51 -10.91
C TRP A 129 8.74 10.08 -10.75
N LYS A 130 9.87 9.87 -10.05
CA LYS A 130 10.34 8.51 -9.71
C LYS A 130 9.44 7.86 -8.66
N VAL A 131 8.86 8.67 -7.78
CA VAL A 131 7.84 8.23 -6.81
C VAL A 131 6.55 7.82 -7.53
N VAL A 132 6.15 8.53 -8.60
CA VAL A 132 5.05 8.10 -9.47
C VAL A 132 5.32 6.72 -10.08
N VAL A 133 6.53 6.51 -10.64
CA VAL A 133 6.94 5.19 -11.17
C VAL A 133 6.93 4.13 -10.07
N THR A 134 7.38 4.48 -8.86
CA THR A 134 7.36 3.58 -7.70
C THR A 134 5.94 3.20 -7.31
N GLY A 135 5.03 4.17 -7.24
CA GLY A 135 3.60 3.93 -6.97
C GLY A 135 2.96 3.02 -8.01
N PHE A 136 3.30 3.19 -9.29
CA PHE A 136 2.83 2.29 -10.35
C PHE A 136 3.36 0.86 -10.19
N ILE A 137 4.64 0.68 -9.87
CA ILE A 137 5.23 -0.65 -9.61
C ILE A 137 4.60 -1.31 -8.37
N ILE A 138 4.35 -0.53 -7.32
CA ILE A 138 3.62 -0.98 -6.13
C ILE A 138 2.20 -1.41 -6.52
N ALA A 139 1.49 -0.65 -7.37
CA ALA A 139 0.16 -1.01 -7.84
C ALA A 139 0.14 -2.33 -8.61
N VAL A 140 1.11 -2.56 -9.49
CA VAL A 140 1.24 -3.83 -10.22
C VAL A 140 1.49 -4.99 -9.24
N ALA A 141 2.43 -4.82 -8.31
CA ALA A 141 2.74 -5.84 -7.31
C ALA A 141 1.54 -6.15 -6.40
N ALA A 142 0.84 -5.11 -5.96
CA ALA A 142 -0.38 -5.22 -5.16
C ALA A 142 -1.51 -5.90 -5.95
N THR A 143 -1.69 -5.57 -7.23
CA THR A 143 -2.72 -6.17 -8.09
C THR A 143 -2.48 -7.67 -8.31
N ILE A 144 -1.23 -8.08 -8.54
CA ILE A 144 -0.86 -9.49 -8.74
C ILE A 144 -1.24 -10.34 -7.51
N VAL A 145 -1.01 -9.82 -6.30
CA VAL A 145 -1.30 -10.52 -5.05
C VAL A 145 -2.77 -10.36 -4.63
N GLY A 146 -3.35 -9.18 -4.85
CA GLY A 146 -4.68 -8.79 -4.41
C GLY A 146 -5.81 -9.33 -5.29
N THR A 147 -5.58 -9.53 -6.60
CA THR A 147 -6.63 -10.04 -7.51
C THR A 147 -7.11 -11.45 -7.12
N PRO A 148 -6.22 -12.44 -6.87
CA PRO A 148 -6.64 -13.76 -6.39
C PRO A 148 -7.41 -13.69 -5.07
N ILE A 149 -6.96 -12.82 -4.15
CA ILE A 149 -7.60 -12.61 -2.84
C ILE A 149 -9.03 -12.07 -3.03
N SER A 150 -9.17 -11.03 -3.86
CA SER A 150 -10.46 -10.43 -4.19
C SER A 150 -11.45 -11.46 -4.76
N ILE A 151 -11.01 -12.30 -5.70
CA ILE A 151 -11.88 -13.28 -6.35
C ILE A 151 -12.22 -14.44 -5.41
N LEU A 152 -11.22 -15.05 -4.76
CA LEU A 152 -11.40 -16.28 -3.99
C LEU A 152 -12.11 -16.04 -2.66
N ILE A 153 -11.84 -14.91 -2.00
CA ILE A 153 -12.34 -14.63 -0.65
C ILE A 153 -13.57 -13.72 -0.68
N PHE A 154 -13.58 -12.73 -1.57
CA PHE A 154 -14.64 -11.71 -1.63
C PHE A 154 -15.58 -11.86 -2.84
N GLY A 155 -15.34 -12.84 -3.73
CA GLY A 155 -16.14 -12.98 -4.96
C GLY A 155 -16.06 -11.75 -5.87
N GLY A 156 -14.97 -10.97 -5.78
CA GLY A 156 -14.70 -9.75 -6.55
C GLY A 156 -15.36 -8.46 -6.04
N ILE A 157 -16.20 -8.52 -5.01
CA ILE A 157 -16.84 -7.34 -4.40
C ILE A 157 -16.42 -7.27 -2.93
N SER A 158 -15.59 -6.30 -2.58
CA SER A 158 -15.16 -6.04 -1.20
C SER A 158 -15.81 -4.76 -0.64
N ALA A 159 -15.51 -4.42 0.61
CA ALA A 159 -16.00 -3.19 1.26
C ALA A 159 -15.38 -1.88 0.69
N SER A 160 -14.59 -1.94 -0.37
CA SER A 160 -13.94 -0.77 -0.97
C SER A 160 -14.88 0.07 -1.83
N GLY A 161 -14.57 1.36 -1.95
CA GLY A 161 -15.23 2.25 -2.93
C GLY A 161 -15.00 1.81 -4.38
N SER A 162 -13.90 1.12 -4.67
CA SER A 162 -13.61 0.61 -6.02
C SER A 162 -14.51 -0.55 -6.44
N SER A 163 -15.12 -1.28 -5.51
CA SER A 163 -16.08 -2.35 -5.81
C SER A 163 -17.29 -1.89 -6.61
N ILE A 164 -17.63 -0.59 -6.56
CA ILE A 164 -18.68 0.00 -7.41
C ILE A 164 -18.36 -0.19 -8.89
N ILE A 165 -17.08 -0.05 -9.26
CA ILE A 165 -16.60 -0.26 -10.64
C ILE A 165 -16.73 -1.73 -11.03
N THR A 166 -16.38 -2.65 -10.13
CA THR A 166 -16.52 -4.09 -10.39
C THR A 166 -17.98 -4.47 -10.58
N ALA A 167 -18.88 -3.98 -9.72
CA ALA A 167 -20.31 -4.25 -9.81
C ALA A 167 -20.90 -3.76 -11.13
N PHE A 168 -20.57 -2.54 -11.54
CA PHE A 168 -20.96 -2.01 -12.84
C PHE A 168 -20.47 -2.88 -14.01
N LEU A 169 -19.19 -3.27 -14.00
CA LEU A 169 -18.64 -4.13 -15.05
C LEU A 169 -19.32 -5.50 -15.11
N LEU A 170 -19.69 -6.07 -13.96
CA LEU A 170 -20.48 -7.31 -13.90
C LEU A 170 -21.88 -7.13 -14.51
N GLU A 171 -22.55 -6.00 -14.23
CA GLU A 171 -23.87 -5.69 -14.82
C GLU A 171 -23.80 -5.51 -16.35
N THR A 172 -22.69 -5.00 -16.88
CA THR A 172 -22.46 -4.93 -18.34
C THR A 172 -22.17 -6.30 -18.99
N GLY A 173 -22.25 -7.40 -18.23
CA GLY A 173 -22.06 -8.77 -18.71
C GLY A 173 -20.60 -9.22 -18.80
N ARG A 174 -19.65 -8.50 -18.19
CA ARG A 174 -18.24 -8.92 -18.14
C ARG A 174 -18.07 -10.10 -17.18
N SER A 175 -17.09 -10.95 -17.48
CA SER A 175 -16.71 -12.02 -16.54
C SER A 175 -16.14 -11.43 -15.26
N LEU A 176 -16.31 -12.14 -14.14
CA LEU A 176 -15.79 -11.73 -12.83
C LEU A 176 -14.30 -11.40 -12.85
N MET A 177 -13.50 -12.25 -13.49
CA MET A 177 -12.05 -12.05 -13.63
C MET A 177 -11.75 -10.75 -14.40
N THR A 178 -12.44 -10.50 -15.52
CA THR A 178 -12.25 -9.28 -16.32
C THR A 178 -12.67 -8.04 -15.54
N ALA A 179 -13.79 -8.11 -14.80
CA ALA A 179 -14.28 -6.99 -14.00
C ALA A 179 -13.28 -6.61 -12.90
N VAL A 180 -12.84 -7.58 -12.10
CA VAL A 180 -11.87 -7.35 -11.01
C VAL A 180 -10.54 -6.84 -11.54
N LEU A 181 -10.00 -7.44 -12.61
CA LEU A 181 -8.73 -6.98 -13.21
C LEU A 181 -8.82 -5.55 -13.72
N THR A 182 -9.94 -5.19 -14.37
CA THR A 182 -10.14 -3.83 -14.90
C THR A 182 -10.25 -2.83 -13.76
N THR A 183 -11.04 -3.14 -12.73
CA THR A 183 -11.15 -2.31 -11.52
C THR A 183 -9.80 -2.08 -10.87
N ASN A 184 -9.03 -3.15 -10.64
CA ASN A 184 -7.72 -3.06 -10.01
C ASN A 184 -6.73 -2.25 -10.88
N PHE A 185 -6.74 -2.45 -12.20
CA PHE A 185 -5.88 -1.71 -13.11
C PHE A 185 -6.18 -0.20 -13.14
N ILE A 186 -7.41 0.22 -12.83
CA ILE A 186 -7.77 1.64 -12.76
C ILE A 186 -7.52 2.20 -11.36
N ALA A 187 -8.01 1.51 -10.32
CA ALA A 187 -8.02 2.03 -8.96
C ALA A 187 -6.66 1.90 -8.25
N GLU A 188 -5.95 0.78 -8.42
CA GLU A 188 -4.68 0.53 -7.72
C GLU A 188 -3.58 1.52 -8.10
N PRO A 189 -3.37 1.89 -9.40
CA PRO A 189 -2.39 2.90 -9.73
C PRO A 189 -2.69 4.26 -9.10
N VAL A 190 -3.95 4.71 -9.15
CA VAL A 190 -4.36 5.98 -8.54
C VAL A 190 -4.06 5.96 -7.05
N ASP A 191 -4.45 4.89 -6.36
CA ASP A 191 -4.24 4.72 -4.92
C ASP A 191 -2.75 4.66 -4.54
N LYS A 192 -1.96 3.81 -5.19
CA LYS A 192 -0.56 3.58 -4.81
C LYS A 192 0.36 4.69 -5.26
N ILE A 193 0.05 5.41 -6.34
CA ILE A 193 0.74 6.66 -6.71
C ILE A 193 0.43 7.74 -5.68
N ALA A 194 -0.84 7.96 -5.33
CA ALA A 194 -1.21 8.95 -4.32
C ALA A 194 -0.58 8.64 -2.96
N THR A 195 -0.66 7.39 -2.51
CA THR A 195 -0.04 6.91 -1.26
C THR A 195 1.47 7.14 -1.26
N SER A 196 2.15 6.83 -2.36
CA SER A 196 3.61 6.99 -2.45
C SER A 196 4.03 8.45 -2.48
N LEU A 197 3.27 9.31 -3.16
CA LEU A 197 3.49 10.76 -3.19
C LEU A 197 3.20 11.42 -1.84
N LEU A 198 2.18 10.96 -1.11
CA LEU A 198 1.90 11.41 0.25
C LEU A 198 3.03 11.01 1.21
N ALA A 199 3.51 9.76 1.12
CA ALA A 199 4.67 9.33 1.89
C ALA A 199 5.92 10.16 1.55
N PHE A 200 6.16 10.43 0.26
CA PHE A 200 7.25 11.30 -0.19
C PHE A 200 7.13 12.72 0.37
N ALA A 201 5.94 13.33 0.32
CA ALA A 201 5.69 14.65 0.85
C ALA A 201 5.93 14.75 2.36
N ILE A 202 5.49 13.72 3.12
CA ILE A 202 5.77 13.62 4.55
C ILE A 202 7.28 13.56 4.80
N LEU A 203 8.00 12.71 4.05
CA LEU A 203 9.45 12.52 4.22
C LEU A 203 10.25 13.78 3.86
N ASP A 204 9.88 14.48 2.79
CA ASP A 204 10.53 15.72 2.38
C ASP A 204 10.30 16.86 3.40
N GLY A 205 9.17 16.83 4.11
CA GLY A 205 8.89 17.74 5.21
C GLY A 205 9.70 17.47 6.49
N LEU A 206 10.37 16.31 6.61
CA LEU A 206 11.16 15.97 7.79
C LEU A 206 12.58 16.55 7.70
N SER A 207 13.11 17.03 8.83
CA SER A 207 14.48 17.52 8.89
C SER A 207 15.50 16.39 8.61
N ALA A 208 16.61 16.72 7.93
CA ALA A 208 17.69 15.77 7.68
C ALA A 208 18.20 15.10 8.97
N ARG A 209 18.23 15.84 10.09
CA ARG A 209 18.62 15.34 11.41
C ARG A 209 17.69 14.24 11.95
N TYR A 210 16.42 14.27 11.57
CA TYR A 210 15.45 13.24 11.93
C TYR A 210 15.67 12.00 11.06
N LEU A 211 15.83 12.18 9.75
CA LEU A 211 16.04 11.08 8.79
C LEU A 211 17.31 10.28 9.09
N THR A 212 18.41 10.93 9.50
CA THR A 212 19.67 10.25 9.86
C THR A 212 19.57 9.28 11.04
N ARG A 213 18.46 9.29 11.78
CA ARG A 213 18.22 8.35 12.89
C ARG A 213 17.73 6.98 12.40
N PHE A 214 17.26 6.90 11.16
CA PHE A 214 16.73 5.67 10.58
C PHE A 214 17.79 4.94 9.76
N PRO A 215 17.68 3.61 9.62
CA PRO A 215 18.66 2.79 8.92
C PRO A 215 18.99 3.22 7.50
N ARG A 216 18.00 3.80 6.80
CA ARG A 216 18.09 4.20 5.39
C ARG A 216 17.48 5.58 5.16
N GLY A 217 17.69 6.50 6.10
CA GLY A 217 17.19 7.88 5.98
C GLY A 217 17.65 8.60 4.71
N GLU A 218 18.79 8.22 4.15
CA GLU A 218 19.33 8.72 2.89
C GLU A 218 18.46 8.43 1.66
N ASN A 219 17.58 7.42 1.72
CA ASN A 219 16.62 7.12 0.66
C ASN A 219 15.60 8.25 0.46
N ALA A 220 15.35 9.03 1.53
CA ALA A 220 14.42 10.16 1.55
C ALA A 220 15.10 11.52 1.32
N ALA A 221 16.43 11.57 1.17
CA ALA A 221 17.14 12.82 0.97
C ALA A 221 16.98 13.33 -0.48
N VAL A 222 16.11 14.33 -0.65
CA VAL A 222 15.91 15.07 -1.91
C VAL A 222 17.08 16.03 -2.18
N GLU A 223 17.41 16.27 -3.45
CA GLU A 223 18.46 17.23 -3.84
C GLU A 223 18.12 18.65 -3.36
N LYS A 224 19.10 19.30 -2.70
CA LYS A 224 18.95 20.64 -2.12
C LYS A 224 18.62 21.66 -3.21
N GLY A 225 17.55 22.44 -3.01
CA GLY A 225 17.12 23.53 -3.90
C GLY A 225 15.81 23.28 -4.65
N GLN A 226 15.29 22.05 -4.68
CA GLN A 226 14.01 21.73 -5.34
C GLN A 226 12.90 21.25 -4.39
N GLN A 227 13.17 21.07 -3.09
CA GLN A 227 12.23 20.47 -2.13
C GLN A 227 10.83 21.10 -2.18
N GLN A 228 10.71 22.42 -2.02
CA GLN A 228 9.39 23.09 -2.04
C GLN A 228 8.63 22.88 -3.36
N VAL A 229 9.33 22.89 -4.51
CA VAL A 229 8.70 22.69 -5.82
C VAL A 229 8.25 21.24 -5.97
N GLN A 230 9.07 20.27 -5.57
CA GLN A 230 8.72 18.85 -5.63
C GLN A 230 7.55 18.53 -4.69
N LEU A 231 7.52 19.11 -3.49
CA LEU A 231 6.43 18.98 -2.53
C LEU A 231 5.11 19.52 -3.11
N ILE A 232 5.12 20.74 -3.67
CA ILE A 232 3.94 21.34 -4.28
C ILE A 232 3.44 20.47 -5.43
N ILE A 233 4.32 20.02 -6.33
CA ILE A 233 3.94 19.15 -7.44
C ILE A 233 3.34 17.84 -6.92
N ALA A 234 3.98 17.20 -5.93
CA ALA A 234 3.47 15.96 -5.36
C ALA A 234 2.06 16.13 -4.77
N LEU A 235 1.84 17.19 -3.98
CA LEU A 235 0.53 17.48 -3.39
C LEU A 235 -0.53 17.82 -4.45
N VAL A 236 -0.16 18.57 -5.49
CA VAL A 236 -1.06 18.88 -6.61
C VAL A 236 -1.43 17.59 -7.37
N VAL A 237 -0.46 16.73 -7.66
CA VAL A 237 -0.73 15.44 -8.33
C VAL A 237 -1.61 14.55 -7.48
N VAL A 238 -1.37 14.48 -6.16
CA VAL A 238 -2.24 13.74 -5.23
C VAL A 238 -3.66 14.30 -5.27
N ALA A 239 -3.84 15.62 -5.19
CA ALA A 239 -5.16 16.24 -5.26
C ALA A 239 -5.85 15.93 -6.59
N LEU A 240 -5.14 16.01 -7.71
CA LEU A 240 -5.67 15.68 -9.03
C LEU A 240 -6.06 14.20 -9.14
N LEU A 241 -5.28 13.28 -8.57
CA LEU A 241 -5.59 11.85 -8.55
C LEU A 241 -6.81 11.53 -7.69
N ILE A 242 -6.94 12.17 -6.53
CA ILE A 242 -8.11 12.02 -5.66
C ILE A 242 -9.35 12.59 -6.35
N LEU A 243 -9.25 13.78 -6.95
CA LEU A 243 -10.34 14.40 -7.72
C LEU A 243 -10.72 13.53 -8.93
N PHE A 244 -9.74 13.02 -9.68
CA PHE A 244 -9.99 12.08 -10.77
C PHE A 244 -10.73 10.86 -10.26
N GLY A 245 -10.30 10.29 -9.14
CA GLY A 245 -11.01 9.20 -8.48
C GLY A 245 -12.47 9.58 -8.20
N ILE A 246 -12.71 10.68 -7.48
CA ILE A 246 -14.05 11.10 -7.04
C ILE A 246 -14.98 11.43 -8.22
N TYR A 247 -14.49 12.12 -9.25
CA TYR A 247 -15.35 12.64 -10.32
C TYR A 247 -15.44 11.72 -11.53
N VAL A 248 -14.34 11.04 -11.88
CA VAL A 248 -14.28 10.24 -13.11
C VAL A 248 -14.76 8.81 -12.87
N LEU A 249 -14.37 8.17 -11.76
CA LEU A 249 -14.78 6.78 -11.52
C LEU A 249 -16.31 6.61 -11.39
N PRO A 250 -17.04 7.45 -10.62
CA PRO A 250 -18.50 7.34 -10.57
C PRO A 250 -19.19 7.70 -11.89
N SER A 251 -18.62 8.62 -12.68
CA SER A 251 -19.19 9.03 -13.98
C SER A 251 -19.10 7.94 -15.04
N ILE A 252 -18.09 7.05 -14.96
CA ILE A 252 -17.94 5.90 -15.86
C ILE A 252 -18.93 4.78 -15.48
N THR A 253 -19.34 4.70 -14.21
CA THR A 253 -20.22 3.63 -13.69
C THR A 253 -21.70 4.02 -13.59
N SER A 254 -22.07 5.25 -13.94
CA SER A 254 -23.47 5.76 -13.84
C SER A 254 -24.11 6.04 -15.21
N GLY A 255 -23.48 5.59 -16.30
CA GLY A 255 -23.99 5.66 -17.67
C GLY A 255 -24.64 4.37 -18.13
#